data_AF-A0A7M3ZBT6-F1
#
_entry.id   AF-A0A7M3ZBT6-F1
#
_cell.length_a   1.000
_cell.length_b   1.000
_cell.length_c   1.000
_cell.angle_alpha   90.00
_cell.angle_beta   90.00
_cell.angle_gamma   90.00
#
_symmetry.space_group_name_H-M   'P 1'
#
loop_
_entity.id
_entity.type
_entity.pdbx_description
1 polymer ?
#
loop_
_entity_poly.entity_id
_entity_poly.type
_entity_poly.pdbx_seq_one_letter_code
_entity_poly.pdbx_strand_id
1 'polypeptide(L)'
;MIDQPTAVAWSVVCLVGAIVLYDGYRLLRTSEEITTLGPLSSGGYAWESDSAREVMRNGSSLVTLGIMMALPWPFVESSFTPILAVVAFDILLGLHCVWLMLPKRYAVSRTHLFADGFEVSWESLRWHGWNGGNRLVLQRKGWWMFAPLPVGGSLTDLEQVAARIEALQGDEWHLFVSDSEE
;
A
#
# COMPACT_ATOMS: atom_id res chain seq x y z
N MET A 1 -4.93 -22.67 -33.91
CA MET A 1 -6.15 -22.11 -33.30
C MET A 1 -6.05 -22.43 -31.82
N ILE A 2 -5.94 -21.44 -30.94
CA ILE A 2 -5.84 -21.69 -29.49
C ILE A 2 -7.22 -22.18 -29.02
N ASP A 3 -7.27 -23.29 -28.29
CA ASP A 3 -8.51 -23.81 -27.69
C ASP A 3 -9.03 -22.86 -26.60
N GLN A 4 -10.35 -22.86 -26.41
CA GLN A 4 -11.01 -21.91 -25.50
C GLN A 4 -10.48 -21.97 -24.06
N PRO A 5 -10.28 -23.15 -23.42
CA PRO A 5 -9.72 -23.23 -22.07
C PRO A 5 -8.33 -22.60 -21.97
N THR A 6 -7.45 -22.90 -22.93
CA THR A 6 -6.10 -22.32 -22.98
C THR A 6 -6.14 -20.80 -23.16
N ALA A 7 -7.00 -20.29 -24.04
CA ALA A 7 -7.14 -18.85 -24.28
C ALA A 7 -7.64 -18.10 -23.03
N VAL A 8 -8.62 -18.65 -22.31
CA VAL A 8 -9.15 -18.08 -21.07
C VAL A 8 -8.08 -18.09 -19.98
N ALA A 9 -7.38 -19.21 -19.78
CA ALA A 9 -6.33 -19.33 -18.78
C ALA A 9 -5.23 -18.27 -18.96
N TRP A 10 -4.72 -18.11 -20.18
CA TRP A 10 -3.69 -17.11 -20.46
C TRP A 10 -4.21 -15.68 -20.37
N SER A 11 -5.49 -15.44 -20.70
CA SER A 11 -6.11 -14.11 -20.52
C SER A 11 -6.17 -13.71 -19.05
N VAL A 12 -6.52 -14.64 -18.16
CA VAL A 12 -6.48 -14.43 -16.70
C VAL A 12 -5.06 -14.14 -16.23
N VAL A 13 -4.08 -14.97 -16.64
CA VAL A 13 -2.66 -14.77 -16.29
C VAL A 13 -2.16 -13.40 -16.76
N CYS A 14 -2.48 -12.98 -17.98
CA CYS A 14 -2.09 -11.67 -18.50
C CYS A 14 -2.73 -10.52 -17.72
N LEU A 15 -4.01 -10.64 -17.36
CA LEU A 15 -4.71 -9.61 -16.59
C LEU A 15 -4.11 -9.46 -15.19
N VAL A 16 -3.89 -10.58 -14.50
CA VAL A 16 -3.24 -10.61 -13.18
C VAL A 16 -1.82 -10.07 -13.29
N GLY A 17 -1.08 -10.48 -14.31
CA GLY A 17 0.28 -10.01 -14.57
C GLY A 17 0.34 -8.49 -14.74
N ALA A 18 -0.60 -7.89 -15.48
CA ALA A 18 -0.66 -6.44 -15.64
C ALA A 18 -0.85 -5.71 -14.30
N ILE A 19 -1.73 -6.22 -13.43
CA ILE A 19 -1.97 -5.64 -12.10
C ILE A 19 -0.73 -5.79 -11.21
N VAL A 20 -0.16 -7.00 -11.12
CA VAL A 20 1.01 -7.27 -10.26
C VAL A 20 2.23 -6.45 -10.69
N LEU A 21 2.44 -6.29 -11.99
CA LEU A 21 3.51 -5.45 -12.53
C LEU A 21 3.26 -3.96 -12.26
N TYR A 22 2.02 -3.50 -12.42
CA TYR A 22 1.66 -2.12 -12.12
C TYR A 22 1.84 -1.78 -10.63
N ASP A 23 1.41 -2.67 -9.74
CA ASP A 23 1.60 -2.52 -8.30
C ASP A 23 3.08 -2.44 -7.92
N GLY A 24 3.90 -3.35 -8.48
CA GLY A 24 5.35 -3.33 -8.28
C GLY A 24 6.00 -2.05 -8.81
N TYR A 25 5.63 -1.62 -10.01
CA TYR A 25 6.10 -0.36 -10.60
C TYR A 25 5.76 0.85 -9.72
N ARG A 26 4.52 0.93 -9.21
CA ARG A 26 4.10 2.02 -8.32
C ARG A 26 4.86 2.02 -7.01
N LEU A 27 5.08 0.84 -6.41
CA LEU A 27 5.85 0.71 -5.17
C LEU A 27 7.30 1.18 -5.33
N LEU A 28 7.95 0.78 -6.43
CA LEU A 28 9.32 1.21 -6.74
C LEU A 28 9.39 2.74 -6.96
N ARG A 29 8.47 3.29 -7.77
CA ARG A 29 8.41 4.72 -8.05
C ARG A 29 8.17 5.56 -6.80
N THR A 30 7.35 5.10 -5.86
CA THR A 30 7.12 5.78 -4.58
C THR A 30 8.42 5.93 -3.79
N SER A 31 9.29 4.92 -3.87
CA SER A 31 10.59 4.95 -3.19
C SER A 31 11.57 5.94 -3.82
N GLU A 32 11.43 6.22 -5.12
CA GLU A 32 12.16 7.26 -5.84
C GLU A 32 11.58 8.66 -5.62
N GLU A 33 10.27 8.78 -5.41
CA GLU A 33 9.61 10.07 -5.13
C GLU A 33 9.87 10.55 -3.70
N ILE A 34 9.92 9.64 -2.72
CA ILE A 34 10.21 9.94 -1.31
C ILE A 34 11.66 9.52 -1.01
N THR A 35 12.61 10.38 -1.36
CA THR A 35 14.06 10.09 -1.21
C THR A 35 14.60 10.41 0.18
N THR A 36 14.03 11.39 0.85
CA THR A 36 14.42 11.82 2.20
C THR A 36 13.41 11.32 3.23
N LEU A 37 13.92 10.81 4.35
CA LEU A 37 13.12 10.43 5.51
C LEU A 37 13.36 11.45 6.64
N GLY A 38 12.39 11.61 7.51
CA GLY A 38 12.39 12.57 8.60
C GLY A 38 11.66 13.87 8.25
N PRO A 39 11.96 14.97 8.96
CA PRO A 39 11.29 16.25 8.78
C PRO A 39 11.63 16.87 7.42
N LEU A 40 10.62 17.45 6.78
CA LEU A 40 10.73 18.19 5.52
C LEU A 40 10.72 19.69 5.80
N SER A 41 11.42 20.49 4.98
CA SER A 41 11.51 21.95 5.14
C SER A 41 10.15 22.65 5.10
N SER A 42 9.18 22.09 4.37
CA SER A 42 7.79 22.56 4.30
C SER A 42 6.96 22.27 5.57
N GLY A 43 7.58 21.73 6.62
CA GLY A 43 6.93 21.25 7.84
C GLY A 43 6.34 19.85 7.75
N GLY A 44 6.40 19.23 6.57
CA GLY A 44 6.00 17.83 6.38
C GLY A 44 6.90 16.82 7.08
N TYR A 45 6.55 15.55 6.97
CA TYR A 45 7.35 14.44 7.50
C TYR A 45 7.25 13.24 6.58
N ALA A 46 8.39 12.65 6.23
CA ALA A 46 8.48 11.43 5.45
C ALA A 46 9.00 10.29 6.30
N TRP A 47 8.43 9.09 6.17
CA TRP A 47 8.84 7.94 6.96
C TRP A 47 8.66 6.64 6.20
N GLU A 48 9.26 5.58 6.75
CA GLU A 48 9.21 4.24 6.18
C GLU A 48 8.61 3.27 7.21
N SER A 49 7.79 2.34 6.71
CA SER A 49 7.27 1.25 7.52
C SER A 49 8.29 0.11 7.60
N ASP A 50 8.19 -0.71 8.65
CA ASP A 50 9.01 -1.91 8.78
C ASP A 50 8.33 -3.12 8.11
N SER A 51 9.13 -3.95 7.45
CA SER A 51 8.71 -5.22 6.82
C SER A 51 7.88 -6.11 7.76
N ALA A 52 8.27 -6.24 9.04
CA ALA A 52 7.52 -7.03 10.01
C ALA A 52 6.12 -6.43 10.28
N ARG A 53 6.01 -5.10 10.24
CA ARG A 53 4.74 -4.37 10.41
C ARG A 53 3.87 -4.50 9.16
N GLU A 54 4.46 -4.52 7.97
CA GLU A 54 3.73 -4.74 6.72
C GLU A 54 3.17 -6.16 6.61
N VAL A 55 3.92 -7.17 7.06
CA VAL A 55 3.41 -8.55 7.18
C VAL A 55 2.20 -8.61 8.11
N MET A 56 2.28 -7.97 9.27
CA MET A 56 1.16 -7.93 10.22
C MET A 56 -0.03 -7.14 9.65
N ARG A 57 0.21 -6.08 8.89
CA ARG A 57 -0.83 -5.26 8.24
C ARG A 57 -1.56 -6.02 7.14
N ASN A 58 -0.83 -6.78 6.33
CA ASN A 58 -1.35 -7.48 5.15
C ASN A 58 -1.59 -8.97 5.38
N GLY A 59 -1.47 -9.48 6.62
CA GLY A 59 -1.53 -10.91 6.93
C GLY A 59 -2.79 -11.61 6.42
N SER A 60 -3.96 -10.99 6.53
CA SER A 60 -5.21 -11.52 5.98
C SER A 60 -5.18 -11.61 4.45
N SER A 61 -4.58 -10.62 3.79
CA SER A 61 -4.40 -10.60 2.33
C SER A 61 -3.43 -11.70 1.89
N LEU A 62 -2.33 -11.91 2.62
CA LEU A 62 -1.36 -12.98 2.34
C LEU A 62 -2.01 -14.37 2.44
N VAL A 63 -2.83 -14.62 3.48
CA VAL A 63 -3.57 -15.88 3.61
C VAL A 63 -4.55 -16.06 2.45
N THR A 64 -5.27 -15.00 2.08
CA THR A 64 -6.23 -15.03 0.97
C THR A 64 -5.53 -15.38 -0.35
N LEU A 65 -4.37 -14.78 -0.62
CA LEU A 65 -3.57 -15.08 -1.81
C LEU A 65 -3.06 -16.52 -1.80
N GLY A 66 -2.62 -17.04 -0.65
CA GLY A 66 -2.22 -18.45 -0.52
C GLY A 66 -3.36 -19.43 -0.84
N ILE A 67 -4.59 -19.11 -0.41
CA ILE A 67 -5.77 -19.89 -0.80
C ILE A 67 -6.03 -19.76 -2.30
N MET A 68 -5.92 -18.56 -2.86
CA MET A 68 -6.11 -18.33 -4.31
C MET A 68 -5.09 -19.06 -5.17
N MET A 69 -3.85 -19.27 -4.70
CA MET A 69 -2.86 -20.12 -5.37
C MET A 69 -3.24 -21.60 -5.32
N ALA A 70 -3.72 -22.07 -4.16
CA ALA A 70 -4.08 -23.48 -3.99
C ALA A 70 -5.37 -23.86 -4.75
N LEU A 71 -6.31 -22.91 -4.88
CA LEU A 71 -7.67 -23.15 -5.37
C LEU A 71 -7.75 -23.76 -6.79
N PRO A 72 -6.93 -23.38 -7.78
CA PRO A 72 -7.03 -23.92 -9.13
C PRO A 72 -6.59 -25.38 -9.24
N TRP A 73 -5.66 -25.83 -8.38
CA TRP A 73 -5.00 -27.14 -8.48
C TRP A 73 -5.97 -28.34 -8.52
N PRO A 74 -7.02 -28.42 -7.68
CA PRO A 74 -8.02 -29.48 -7.76
C PRO A 74 -8.83 -29.52 -9.06
N PHE A 75 -8.86 -28.43 -9.83
CA PHE A 75 -9.71 -28.28 -11.03
C PHE A 75 -8.94 -28.30 -12.35
N VAL A 76 -7.61 -28.42 -12.32
CA VAL A 76 -6.76 -28.31 -13.52
C VAL A 76 -7.12 -29.38 -14.55
N GLU A 77 -7.26 -30.63 -14.11
CA GLU A 77 -7.60 -31.76 -14.98
C GLU A 77 -9.03 -31.65 -15.52
N SER A 78 -10.00 -31.31 -14.65
CA SER A 78 -11.41 -31.21 -15.05
C SER A 78 -11.69 -30.06 -16.02
N SER A 79 -10.89 -29.00 -15.94
CA SER A 79 -11.08 -27.77 -16.72
C SER A 79 -10.19 -27.73 -17.97
N PHE A 80 -9.44 -28.79 -18.25
CA PHE A 80 -8.44 -28.86 -19.33
C PHE A 80 -7.51 -27.63 -19.36
N THR A 81 -7.20 -27.08 -18.18
CA THR A 81 -6.41 -25.85 -18.06
C THR A 81 -4.93 -26.19 -18.21
N PRO A 82 -4.17 -25.44 -19.02
CA PRO A 82 -2.75 -25.70 -19.17
C PRO A 82 -2.01 -25.49 -17.83
N ILE A 83 -1.31 -26.53 -17.37
CA ILE A 83 -0.55 -26.51 -16.10
C ILE A 83 0.40 -25.31 -16.03
N LEU A 84 1.04 -24.96 -17.15
CA LEU A 84 1.94 -23.80 -17.23
C LEU A 84 1.25 -22.48 -16.88
N ALA A 85 -0.03 -22.29 -17.23
CA ALA A 85 -0.76 -21.08 -16.89
C ALA A 85 -1.07 -21.02 -15.38
N VAL A 86 -1.36 -22.16 -14.75
CA VAL A 86 -1.59 -22.25 -13.30
C VAL A 86 -0.30 -21.97 -12.53
N VAL A 87 0.83 -22.54 -12.97
CA VAL A 87 2.14 -22.24 -12.37
C VAL A 87 2.51 -20.76 -12.55
N ALA A 88 2.26 -20.19 -13.74
CA ALA A 88 2.51 -18.76 -13.97
C ALA A 88 1.63 -17.88 -13.08
N PHE A 89 0.36 -18.25 -12.89
CA PHE A 89 -0.56 -17.57 -11.98
C PHE A 89 -0.04 -17.61 -10.52
N ASP A 90 0.42 -18.77 -10.04
CA ASP A 90 1.00 -18.90 -8.70
C ASP A 90 2.25 -18.04 -8.52
N ILE A 91 3.13 -18.00 -9.53
CA ILE A 91 4.32 -17.12 -9.52
C ILE A 91 3.92 -15.65 -9.43
N LEU A 92 2.90 -15.22 -10.18
CA LEU A 92 2.41 -13.83 -10.14
C LEU A 92 1.81 -13.48 -8.78
N LEU A 93 0.99 -14.36 -8.20
CA LEU A 93 0.46 -14.16 -6.85
C LEU A 93 1.58 -14.17 -5.79
N GLY A 94 2.62 -14.98 -6.00
CA GLY A 94 3.78 -15.06 -5.11
C GLY A 94 4.56 -13.75 -5.14
N LEU A 95 4.77 -13.20 -6.33
CA LEU A 95 5.36 -11.89 -6.52
C LEU A 95 4.50 -10.79 -5.86
N HIS A 96 3.18 -10.86 -5.98
CA HIS A 96 2.28 -9.93 -5.30
C HIS A 96 2.37 -10.04 -3.76
N CYS A 97 2.52 -11.25 -3.22
CA CYS A 97 2.79 -11.43 -1.78
C CYS A 97 4.07 -10.72 -1.37
N VAL A 98 5.15 -10.82 -2.17
CA VAL A 98 6.40 -10.10 -1.91
C VAL A 98 6.14 -8.59 -1.89
N TRP A 99 5.40 -8.03 -2.85
CA TRP A 99 5.03 -6.60 -2.87
C TRP A 99 4.29 -6.15 -1.62
N LEU A 100 3.44 -7.00 -1.04
CA LEU A 100 2.73 -6.70 0.20
C LEU A 100 3.63 -6.74 1.44
N MET A 101 4.78 -7.41 1.39
CA MET A 101 5.71 -7.53 2.54
C MET A 101 6.81 -6.46 2.53
N LEU A 102 7.01 -5.79 1.39
CA LEU A 102 8.05 -4.78 1.27
C LEU A 102 7.72 -3.54 2.13
N PRO A 103 8.73 -2.96 2.79
CA PRO A 103 8.64 -1.64 3.40
C PRO A 103 8.05 -0.62 2.44
N LYS A 104 7.10 0.15 2.96
CA LYS A 104 6.44 1.22 2.23
C LYS A 104 6.85 2.57 2.79
N ARG A 105 7.08 3.51 1.89
CA ARG A 105 7.37 4.91 2.21
C ARG A 105 6.09 5.74 2.17
N TYR A 106 6.02 6.65 3.12
CA TYR A 106 4.89 7.54 3.35
C TYR A 106 5.41 8.96 3.54
N ALA A 107 4.59 9.94 3.20
CA ALA A 107 4.87 11.33 3.54
C ALA A 107 3.60 12.09 3.86
N VAL A 108 3.69 12.99 4.83
CA VAL A 108 2.64 13.93 5.19
C VAL A 108 3.08 15.33 4.81
N SER A 109 2.24 16.01 4.03
CA SER A 109 2.38 17.42 3.66
C SER A 109 1.16 18.20 4.13
N ARG A 110 1.20 19.53 3.99
CA ARG A 110 0.09 20.40 4.37
C ARG A 110 -1.20 20.12 3.58
N THR A 111 -1.08 19.66 2.33
CA THR A 111 -2.24 19.50 1.42
C THR A 111 -2.61 18.05 1.20
N HIS A 112 -1.62 17.15 1.18
CA HIS A 112 -1.81 15.74 0.87
C HIS A 112 -1.05 14.80 1.79
N LEU A 113 -1.59 13.59 1.91
CA LEU A 113 -0.93 12.41 2.43
C LEU A 113 -0.47 11.55 1.25
N PHE A 114 0.82 11.23 1.20
CA PHE A 114 1.39 10.26 0.29
C PHE A 114 1.43 8.90 0.97
N ALA A 115 0.62 7.96 0.48
CA ALA A 115 0.51 6.63 1.04
C ALA A 115 0.26 5.57 -0.05
N ASP A 116 0.96 4.43 0.08
CA ASP A 116 0.85 3.32 -0.88
C ASP A 116 1.10 3.74 -2.34
N GLY A 117 1.92 4.76 -2.55
CA GLY A 117 2.21 5.35 -3.86
C GLY A 117 1.14 6.27 -4.43
N PHE A 118 0.09 6.58 -3.68
CA PHE A 118 -0.95 7.52 -4.07
C PHE A 118 -0.88 8.79 -3.23
N GLU A 119 -1.18 9.91 -3.89
CA GLU A 119 -1.40 11.19 -3.23
C GLU A 119 -2.88 11.30 -2.87
N VAL A 120 -3.17 11.54 -1.59
CA VAL A 120 -4.53 11.58 -1.04
C VAL A 120 -4.73 12.93 -0.36
N SER A 121 -5.67 13.74 -0.85
CA SER A 121 -5.98 15.04 -0.25
C SER A 121 -6.58 14.87 1.14
N TRP A 122 -6.18 15.74 2.07
CA TRP A 122 -6.75 15.78 3.42
C TRP A 122 -8.26 16.05 3.44
N GLU A 123 -8.79 16.73 2.42
CA GLU A 123 -10.23 16.95 2.28
C GLU A 123 -11.00 15.63 2.17
N SER A 124 -10.38 14.59 1.61
CA SER A 124 -10.96 13.26 1.43
C SER A 124 -10.78 12.34 2.64
N LEU A 125 -10.02 12.77 3.65
CA LEU A 125 -9.66 11.99 4.83
C LEU A 125 -10.32 12.53 6.09
N ARG A 126 -10.55 11.65 7.06
CA ARG A 126 -11.07 11.98 8.38
C ARG A 126 -10.17 11.35 9.44
N TRP A 127 -9.61 12.23 10.25
CA TRP A 127 -8.85 11.88 11.44
C TRP A 127 -9.78 11.70 12.64
N HIS A 128 -9.48 10.70 13.48
CA HIS A 128 -10.22 10.41 14.71
C HIS A 128 -9.29 10.30 15.93
N GLY A 129 -8.05 10.78 15.81
CA GLY A 129 -7.00 10.60 16.82
C GLY A 129 -6.26 9.26 16.67
N TRP A 130 -5.15 9.16 17.38
CA TRP A 130 -4.35 7.95 17.48
C TRP A 130 -4.11 7.58 18.93
N ASN A 131 -4.46 6.34 19.29
CA ASN A 131 -4.37 5.82 20.65
C ASN A 131 -3.04 5.08 20.90
N GLY A 132 -2.00 5.38 20.12
CA GLY A 132 -0.72 4.67 20.16
C GLY A 132 -0.70 3.36 19.34
N GLY A 133 0.47 2.74 19.26
CA GLY A 133 0.69 1.44 18.61
C GLY A 133 1.50 1.54 17.31
N ASN A 134 1.33 0.55 16.43
CA ASN A 134 2.19 0.40 15.24
C ASN A 134 1.54 0.85 13.93
N ARG A 135 0.32 1.40 14.00
CA ARG A 135 -0.42 1.93 12.84
C ARG A 135 -1.26 3.13 13.22
N LEU A 136 -1.44 4.02 12.26
CA LEU A 136 -2.34 5.15 12.29
C LEU A 136 -3.43 4.91 11.24
N VAL A 137 -4.70 5.02 11.62
CA VAL A 137 -5.82 4.68 10.73
C VAL A 137 -6.61 5.92 10.36
N LEU A 138 -6.60 6.28 9.08
CA LEU A 138 -7.37 7.38 8.53
C LEU A 138 -8.63 6.83 7.85
N GLN A 139 -9.78 7.44 8.15
CA GLN A 139 -11.03 7.08 7.50
C GLN A 139 -11.18 7.87 6.21
N ARG A 140 -11.58 7.22 5.12
CA ARG A 140 -11.87 7.90 3.86
C ARG A 140 -13.32 8.38 3.85
N LYS A 141 -13.57 9.57 3.30
CA LYS A 141 -14.93 10.13 3.12
C LYS A 141 -15.61 9.52 1.89
N GLY A 142 -16.94 9.59 1.84
CA GLY A 142 -17.74 9.13 0.71
C GLY A 142 -17.89 7.60 0.63
N TRP A 143 -17.95 7.06 -0.59
CA TRP A 143 -18.15 5.62 -0.85
C TRP A 143 -16.98 4.73 -0.36
N TRP A 144 -15.84 5.33 -0.03
CA TRP A 144 -14.65 4.65 0.47
C TRP A 144 -14.62 4.46 1.99
N MET A 145 -15.73 4.71 2.70
CA MET A 145 -15.81 4.55 4.16
C MET A 145 -15.44 3.12 4.65
N PHE A 146 -15.67 2.11 3.82
CA PHE A 146 -15.32 0.72 4.14
C PHE A 146 -13.86 0.35 3.84
N ALA A 147 -13.09 1.27 3.28
CA ALA A 147 -11.68 1.11 2.97
C ALA A 147 -10.86 2.11 3.81
N PRO A 148 -10.72 1.87 5.13
CA PRO A 148 -9.84 2.68 5.95
C PRO A 148 -8.42 2.61 5.41
N LEU A 149 -7.66 3.70 5.58
CA LEU A 149 -6.28 3.83 5.15
C LEU A 149 -5.36 3.68 6.37
N PRO A 150 -4.88 2.47 6.68
CA PRO A 150 -3.86 2.27 7.70
C PRO A 150 -2.49 2.66 7.14
N VAL A 151 -1.80 3.57 7.81
CA VAL A 151 -0.38 3.85 7.57
C VAL A 151 0.45 3.25 8.71
N GLY A 152 1.47 2.49 8.35
CA GLY A 152 2.42 1.89 9.29
C GLY A 152 3.67 2.75 9.44
N GLY A 153 4.37 2.64 10.55
CA GLY A 153 5.60 3.39 10.85
C GLY A 153 6.09 3.05 12.24
N SER A 154 7.30 3.45 12.62
CA SER A 154 7.79 3.30 14.00
C SER A 154 6.95 4.14 14.99
N LEU A 155 7.01 3.87 16.29
CA LEU A 155 6.26 4.66 17.27
C LEU A 155 6.64 6.15 17.20
N THR A 156 7.94 6.43 17.13
CA THR A 156 8.47 7.80 17.03
C THR A 156 8.03 8.49 15.75
N ASP A 157 7.98 7.78 14.62
CA ASP A 157 7.49 8.37 13.37
C ASP A 157 5.99 8.65 13.44
N LEU A 158 5.21 7.71 13.98
CA LEU A 158 3.76 7.87 14.09
C LEU A 158 3.37 8.98 15.07
N GLU A 159 4.15 9.20 16.13
CA GLU A 159 4.01 10.37 17.01
C GLU A 159 4.22 11.68 16.24
N GLN A 160 5.31 11.77 15.46
CA GLN A 160 5.61 12.94 14.63
C GLN A 160 4.54 13.22 13.58
N VAL A 161 3.97 12.16 13.01
CA VAL A 161 2.90 12.25 12.01
C VAL A 161 1.59 12.65 12.65
N ALA A 162 1.21 12.04 13.79
CA ALA A 162 -0.01 12.38 14.51
C ALA A 162 -0.01 13.86 14.92
N ALA A 163 1.10 14.36 15.47
CA ALA A 163 1.26 15.76 15.85
C ALA A 163 1.04 16.72 14.67
N ARG A 164 1.55 16.38 13.48
CA ARG A 164 1.36 17.17 12.26
C ARG A 164 -0.07 17.15 11.73
N ILE A 165 -0.75 16.00 11.82
CA ILE A 165 -2.16 15.88 11.44
C ILE A 165 -3.02 16.72 12.39
N GLU A 166 -2.74 16.68 13.69
CA GLU A 166 -3.44 17.49 14.69
C GLU A 166 -3.19 19.00 14.46
N ALA A 167 -1.95 19.39 14.21
CA ALA A 167 -1.61 20.77 13.88
C ALA A 167 -2.24 21.24 12.56
N LEU A 168 -2.43 20.36 11.58
CA LEU A 168 -3.18 20.67 10.37
C LEU A 168 -4.66 20.99 10.69
N GLN A 169 -5.27 20.27 11.63
CA GLN A 169 -6.64 20.53 12.06
C GLN A 169 -6.78 21.78 12.93
N GLY A 170 -5.75 22.10 13.70
CA GLY A 170 -5.68 23.29 14.57
C GLY A 170 -5.17 24.57 13.89
N ASP A 171 -4.80 24.52 12.60
CA ASP A 171 -4.12 25.61 11.87
C ASP A 171 -2.76 26.02 12.48
N GLU A 172 -2.10 25.07 13.15
CA GLU A 172 -0.81 25.23 13.83
C GLU A 172 0.36 24.65 13.03
N TRP A 173 0.16 24.36 11.74
CA TRP A 173 1.19 23.75 10.86
C TRP A 173 2.49 24.56 10.80
N HIS A 174 2.40 25.88 10.96
CA HIS A 174 3.54 26.79 10.95
C HIS A 174 4.59 26.45 12.03
N LEU A 175 4.20 25.79 13.12
CA LEU A 175 5.12 25.34 14.18
C LEU A 175 6.12 24.28 13.71
N PHE A 176 5.82 23.59 12.60
CA PHE A 176 6.68 22.55 12.05
C PHE A 176 7.54 23.02 10.88
N VAL A 177 7.28 24.22 10.34
CA VAL A 177 8.07 24.78 9.25
C VAL A 177 9.41 25.21 9.83
N SER A 178 10.50 24.64 9.33
CA SER A 178 11.84 25.09 9.71
C SER A 178 12.19 26.35 8.91
N ASP A 179 12.50 27.45 9.60
CA ASP A 179 12.96 28.72 9.01
C ASP A 179 14.39 28.64 8.41
N SER A 180 14.77 27.49 7.85
CA SER A 180 16.08 27.33 7.21
C SER A 180 15.96 27.65 5.71
N GLU A 181 16.01 28.95 5.39
CA GLU A 181 16.75 29.59 4.28
C GLU A 181 16.33 31.07 4.15
N GLU A 182 17.01 31.95 4.88
CA GLU A 182 17.43 33.27 4.37
C GLU A 182 18.78 33.13 3.66
#